data_AF-A0A172TXT6-F1
#
_entry.id   AF-A0A172TXT6-F1
#
_cell.length_a   1.000
_cell.length_b   1.000
_cell.length_c   1.000
_cell.angle_alpha   90.00
_cell.angle_beta   90.00
_cell.angle_gamma   90.00
#
_symmetry.space_group_name_H-M   'P 1'
#
loop_
_entity.id
_entity.type
_entity.pdbx_description
1 polymer ?
#
loop_
_entity_poly.entity_id
_entity_poly.type
_entity_poly.pdbx_seq_one_letter_code
_entity_poly.pdbx_strand_id
1 'polypeptide(L)'
;MNTAFTEAQQRWETFLSKIEERFHETLGQAESILPQLLDYQNFDTIPFGNAWTGIHNQGSELIKKINDTWEEKVSNTFEEVKETEEAKVEEAGENLDEFYTSFYKLYYLELDKGRERAHHLNKALKAYEVRTFAEAGRKLQVKAKEILSGNFSCTQCRAPLPVQQNIFRSYYQACEYCQTMNTFEPGTIARNVEHFALQPIAEEKALKEYFTYWDLESKFKAQREDEPKVISAEQVLEAYTKYVEIYLKARIEIIPDYEKRYKKDRVAKIEQLRKWTLSDEFARDFAFLSKEDITHLFNQIAEMYFDDVDFAQAPEKIQLTPLKDLGEYLQYFEEEIEDAFGLRIADAASKTIGQAIDWLFEQREHIRLGWSVSKDLEWYGWFDYDDYDWGDEDEDDE
;
A
#
# COMPACT_ATOMS: atom_id res chain seq x y z
N MET A 1 -35.89 -21.12 -13.37
CA MET A 1 -34.48 -20.68 -13.32
C MET A 1 -33.65 -21.70 -14.08
N ASN A 2 -32.99 -21.27 -15.16
CA ASN A 2 -32.30 -22.14 -16.11
C ASN A 2 -31.15 -22.92 -15.46
N THR A 3 -30.98 -24.20 -15.81
CA THR A 3 -29.89 -25.07 -15.38
C THR A 3 -28.51 -24.45 -15.65
N ALA A 4 -28.33 -23.74 -16.76
CA ALA A 4 -27.08 -23.07 -17.13
C ALA A 4 -26.68 -21.98 -16.12
N PHE A 5 -27.66 -21.22 -15.61
CA PHE A 5 -27.40 -20.20 -14.58
C PHE A 5 -26.87 -20.83 -13.29
N THR A 6 -27.57 -21.87 -12.82
CA THR A 6 -27.21 -22.60 -11.59
C THR A 6 -25.83 -23.26 -11.72
N GLU A 7 -25.51 -23.81 -12.89
CA GLU A 7 -24.18 -24.37 -13.16
C GLU A 7 -23.08 -23.30 -13.12
N ALA A 8 -23.33 -22.13 -13.71
CA ALA A 8 -22.38 -21.01 -13.67
C ALA A 8 -22.17 -20.51 -12.22
N GLN A 9 -23.23 -20.38 -11.43
CA GLN A 9 -23.15 -20.08 -9.99
C GLN A 9 -22.30 -21.12 -9.23
N GLN A 10 -22.52 -22.41 -9.48
CA GLN A 10 -21.76 -23.47 -8.79
C GLN A 10 -20.26 -23.43 -9.16
N ARG A 11 -19.94 -23.17 -10.44
CA ARG A 11 -18.54 -23.00 -10.89
C ARG A 11 -17.90 -21.78 -10.24
N TRP A 12 -18.65 -20.68 -10.13
CA TRP A 12 -18.19 -19.47 -9.47
C TRP A 12 -17.86 -19.69 -7.99
N GLU A 13 -18.78 -20.28 -7.23
CA GLU A 13 -18.55 -20.60 -5.81
C GLU A 13 -17.35 -21.54 -5.63
N THR A 14 -17.24 -22.56 -6.48
CA THR A 14 -16.10 -23.50 -6.46
C THR A 14 -14.78 -22.78 -6.73
N PHE A 15 -14.77 -21.82 -7.66
CA PHE A 15 -13.60 -21.01 -7.95
C PHE A 15 -13.22 -20.13 -6.75
N LEU A 16 -14.17 -19.40 -6.16
CA LEU A 16 -13.93 -18.54 -4.99
C LEU A 16 -13.34 -19.34 -3.81
N SER A 17 -13.89 -20.52 -3.53
CA SER A 17 -13.37 -21.41 -2.48
C SER A 17 -11.93 -21.84 -2.74
N LYS A 18 -11.58 -22.17 -3.99
CA LYS A 18 -10.20 -22.58 -4.35
C LYS A 18 -9.20 -21.43 -4.27
N ILE A 19 -9.61 -20.23 -4.65
CA ILE A 19 -8.77 -19.03 -4.51
C ILE A 19 -8.48 -18.76 -3.04
N GLU A 20 -9.50 -18.82 -2.18
CA GLU A 20 -9.33 -18.63 -0.73
C GLU A 20 -8.44 -19.71 -0.10
N GLU A 21 -8.65 -20.98 -0.43
CA GLU A 21 -7.79 -22.08 0.04
C GLU A 21 -6.33 -21.83 -0.36
N ARG A 22 -6.09 -21.53 -1.64
CA ARG A 22 -4.74 -21.28 -2.14
C ARG A 22 -4.10 -20.06 -1.48
N PHE A 23 -4.88 -19.01 -1.24
CA PHE A 23 -4.42 -17.80 -0.56
C PHE A 23 -3.95 -18.10 0.86
N HIS A 24 -4.74 -18.87 1.63
CA HIS A 24 -4.37 -19.26 2.99
C HIS A 24 -3.18 -20.22 3.04
N GLU A 25 -3.04 -21.14 2.08
CA GLU A 25 -1.85 -21.98 1.95
C GLU A 25 -0.58 -21.14 1.76
N THR A 26 -0.60 -20.20 0.80
CA THR A 26 0.54 -19.35 0.48
C THR A 26 0.96 -18.50 1.69
N LEU A 27 0.01 -17.84 2.36
CA LEU A 27 0.32 -16.97 3.48
C LEU A 27 0.62 -17.70 4.79
N GLY A 28 -0.01 -18.86 5.02
CA GLY A 28 0.27 -19.69 6.19
C GLY A 28 1.71 -20.21 6.20
N GLN A 29 2.27 -20.56 5.03
CA GLN A 29 3.68 -20.94 4.92
C GLN A 29 4.59 -19.75 5.25
N ALA A 30 4.30 -18.58 4.69
CA ALA A 30 5.06 -17.36 4.89
C ALA A 30 5.13 -16.94 6.38
N GLU A 31 4.00 -16.94 7.08
CA GLU A 31 3.90 -16.58 8.51
C GLU A 31 4.83 -17.42 9.39
N SER A 32 5.05 -18.69 9.02
CA SER A 32 5.93 -19.60 9.77
C SER A 32 7.41 -19.44 9.45
N ILE A 33 7.76 -19.13 8.18
CA ILE A 33 9.14 -19.14 7.68
C ILE A 33 9.80 -17.77 7.85
N LEU A 34 9.09 -16.69 7.53
CA LEU A 34 9.70 -15.36 7.47
C LEU A 34 10.30 -14.88 8.80
N PRO A 35 9.66 -15.07 9.98
CA PRO A 35 10.28 -14.68 11.23
C PRO A 35 11.56 -15.47 11.55
N GLN A 36 11.77 -16.66 10.97
CA GLN A 36 13.00 -17.45 11.14
C GLN A 36 14.12 -16.96 10.19
N LEU A 37 13.75 -16.35 9.06
CA LEU A 37 14.70 -15.76 8.12
C LEU A 37 15.52 -14.65 8.79
N LEU A 38 14.94 -13.88 9.71
CA LEU A 38 15.69 -12.89 10.50
C LEU A 38 16.80 -13.54 11.32
N ASP A 39 16.53 -14.66 11.99
CA ASP A 39 17.55 -15.34 12.80
C ASP A 39 18.69 -15.85 11.91
N TYR A 40 18.36 -16.40 10.74
CA TYR A 40 19.32 -16.92 9.77
C TYR A 40 20.18 -15.81 9.13
N GLN A 41 19.60 -14.64 8.86
CA GLN A 41 20.26 -13.48 8.26
C GLN A 41 20.86 -12.53 9.30
N ASN A 42 21.08 -12.99 10.53
CA ASN A 42 21.66 -12.20 11.62
C ASN A 42 20.93 -10.85 11.84
N PHE A 43 19.61 -10.89 11.78
CA PHE A 43 18.69 -9.76 11.95
C PHE A 43 18.82 -8.65 10.88
N ASP A 44 19.35 -8.96 9.70
CA ASP A 44 19.16 -8.12 8.51
C ASP A 44 17.69 -8.15 8.07
N THR A 45 17.07 -6.97 8.02
CA THR A 45 15.66 -6.80 7.67
C THR A 45 15.42 -6.73 6.17
N ILE A 46 16.46 -6.51 5.35
CA ILE A 46 16.32 -6.37 3.90
C ILE A 46 15.85 -7.68 3.25
N PRO A 47 16.50 -8.85 3.49
CA PRO A 47 16.04 -10.12 2.92
C PRO A 47 14.62 -10.48 3.36
N PHE A 48 14.25 -10.14 4.60
CA PHE A 48 12.90 -10.33 5.12
C PHE A 48 11.87 -9.50 4.32
N GLY A 49 12.13 -8.21 4.13
CA GLY A 49 11.27 -7.31 3.37
C GLY A 49 11.09 -7.78 1.92
N ASN A 50 12.18 -8.16 1.25
CA ASN A 50 12.15 -8.67 -0.12
C ASN A 50 11.33 -9.95 -0.25
N ALA A 51 11.51 -10.88 0.70
CA ALA A 51 10.73 -12.11 0.72
C ALA A 51 9.24 -11.84 0.96
N TRP A 52 8.90 -10.93 1.87
CA TRP A 52 7.52 -10.50 2.07
C TRP A 52 6.91 -9.87 0.82
N THR A 53 7.61 -8.98 0.12
CA THR A 53 7.11 -8.37 -1.12
C THR A 53 6.71 -9.43 -2.15
N GLY A 54 7.55 -10.47 -2.32
CA GLY A 54 7.22 -11.58 -3.22
C GLY A 54 5.96 -12.36 -2.80
N ILE A 55 5.73 -12.52 -1.49
CA ILE A 55 4.54 -13.18 -0.93
C ILE A 55 3.30 -12.29 -1.03
N HIS A 56 3.44 -11.00 -0.73
CA HIS A 56 2.38 -10.00 -0.83
C HIS A 56 1.85 -9.93 -2.27
N ASN A 57 2.76 -9.89 -3.24
CA ASN A 57 2.39 -9.86 -4.66
C ASN A 57 1.64 -11.14 -5.07
N GLN A 58 2.07 -12.32 -4.62
CA GLN A 58 1.34 -13.56 -4.86
C GLN A 58 -0.07 -13.54 -4.25
N GLY A 59 -0.22 -13.03 -3.01
CA GLY A 59 -1.53 -12.87 -2.37
C GLY A 59 -2.43 -11.89 -3.12
N SER A 60 -1.89 -10.74 -3.52
CA SER A 60 -2.61 -9.70 -4.26
C SER A 60 -3.06 -10.18 -5.64
N GLU A 61 -2.22 -10.92 -6.35
CA GLU A 61 -2.55 -11.55 -7.63
C GLU A 61 -3.70 -12.57 -7.51
N LEU A 62 -3.75 -13.34 -6.41
CA LEU A 62 -4.88 -14.25 -6.15
C LEU A 62 -6.18 -13.48 -5.91
N ILE A 63 -6.12 -12.35 -5.22
CA ILE A 63 -7.27 -11.48 -4.97
C ILE A 63 -7.75 -10.85 -6.30
N LYS A 64 -6.81 -10.30 -7.08
CA LYS A 64 -7.10 -9.67 -8.39
C LYS A 64 -7.83 -10.63 -9.32
N LYS A 65 -7.40 -11.89 -9.38
CA LYS A 65 -8.05 -12.96 -10.18
C LYS A 65 -9.54 -13.14 -9.91
N ILE A 66 -10.04 -12.74 -8.74
CA ILE A 66 -11.47 -12.77 -8.45
C ILE A 66 -12.22 -11.81 -9.38
N ASN A 67 -11.75 -10.56 -9.48
CA ASN A 67 -12.37 -9.55 -10.35
C ASN A 67 -12.16 -9.91 -11.82
N ASP A 68 -10.93 -10.27 -12.21
CA ASP A 68 -10.61 -10.66 -13.59
C ASP A 68 -11.49 -11.83 -14.06
N THR A 69 -11.68 -12.85 -13.21
CA THR A 69 -12.52 -14.00 -13.56
C THR A 69 -13.99 -13.63 -13.65
N TRP A 70 -14.46 -12.71 -12.81
CA TRP A 70 -15.82 -12.20 -12.92
C TRP A 70 -16.04 -11.52 -14.28
N GLU A 71 -15.18 -10.56 -14.61
CA GLU A 71 -15.28 -9.75 -15.83
C GLU A 71 -15.13 -10.59 -17.09
N GLU A 72 -14.10 -11.43 -17.15
CA GLU A 72 -13.76 -12.19 -18.36
C GLU A 72 -14.68 -13.39 -18.60
N LYS A 73 -15.20 -14.03 -17.55
CA LYS A 73 -15.83 -15.36 -17.66
C LYS A 73 -17.23 -15.41 -17.09
N VAL A 74 -17.41 -14.98 -15.84
CA VAL A 74 -18.70 -15.16 -15.15
C VAL A 74 -19.75 -14.21 -15.72
N SER A 75 -19.41 -12.93 -15.88
CA SER A 75 -20.32 -11.93 -16.45
C SER A 75 -20.77 -12.31 -17.84
N ASN A 76 -19.84 -12.68 -18.73
CA ASN A 76 -20.15 -13.12 -20.10
C ASN A 76 -21.09 -14.34 -20.11
N THR A 77 -20.83 -15.34 -19.27
CA THR A 77 -21.72 -16.51 -19.16
C THR A 77 -23.11 -16.12 -18.68
N PHE A 78 -23.22 -15.17 -17.75
CA PHE A 78 -24.49 -14.70 -17.23
C PHE A 78 -25.26 -13.90 -18.29
N GLU A 79 -24.58 -13.08 -19.08
CA GLU A 79 -25.17 -12.33 -20.20
C GLU A 79 -25.69 -13.26 -21.30
N GLU A 80 -24.94 -14.31 -21.68
CA GLU A 80 -25.43 -15.33 -22.64
C GLU A 80 -26.70 -16.04 -22.15
N VAL A 81 -26.75 -16.36 -20.84
CA VAL A 81 -27.95 -16.91 -20.21
C VAL A 81 -29.09 -15.91 -20.22
N LYS A 82 -28.81 -14.62 -19.96
CA LYS A 82 -29.80 -13.54 -20.01
C LYS A 82 -30.44 -13.48 -21.40
N GLU A 83 -29.63 -13.37 -22.45
CA GLU A 83 -30.10 -13.30 -23.85
C GLU A 83 -30.98 -14.50 -24.22
N THR A 84 -30.57 -15.71 -23.81
CA THR A 84 -31.32 -16.94 -24.08
C THR A 84 -32.66 -16.98 -23.35
N GLU A 85 -32.72 -16.53 -22.10
CA GLU A 85 -33.95 -16.53 -21.31
C GLU A 85 -34.88 -15.38 -21.70
N GLU A 86 -34.33 -14.21 -22.02
CA GLU A 86 -35.05 -13.05 -22.54
C GLU A 86 -35.87 -13.42 -23.78
N ALA A 87 -35.24 -14.07 -24.76
CA ALA A 87 -35.92 -14.53 -25.97
C ALA A 87 -37.10 -15.46 -25.67
N LYS A 88 -36.98 -16.34 -24.66
CA LYS A 88 -38.08 -17.24 -24.26
C LYS A 88 -39.23 -16.50 -23.59
N VAL A 89 -38.92 -15.51 -22.75
CA VAL A 89 -39.91 -14.65 -22.09
C VAL A 89 -40.67 -13.85 -23.15
N GLU A 90 -39.98 -13.30 -24.15
CA GLU A 90 -40.60 -12.61 -25.29
C GLU A 90 -41.51 -13.54 -26.11
N GLU A 91 -41.03 -14.73 -26.47
CA GLU A 91 -41.82 -15.73 -27.22
C GLU A 91 -43.07 -16.18 -26.46
N ALA A 92 -42.97 -16.29 -25.14
CA ALA A 92 -44.09 -16.63 -24.26
C ALA A 92 -45.09 -15.48 -24.06
N GLY A 93 -44.74 -14.25 -24.49
CA GLY A 93 -45.54 -13.04 -24.24
C GLY A 93 -45.57 -12.64 -22.76
N GLU A 94 -44.56 -13.03 -21.99
CA GLU A 94 -44.42 -12.71 -20.57
C GLU A 94 -43.81 -11.32 -20.34
N ASN A 95 -43.85 -10.82 -19.10
CA ASN A 95 -43.39 -9.47 -18.77
C ASN A 95 -41.86 -9.41 -18.61
N LEU A 96 -41.20 -8.71 -19.54
CA LEU A 96 -39.75 -8.49 -19.51
C LEU A 96 -39.26 -7.71 -18.29
N ASP A 97 -40.04 -6.75 -17.76
CA ASP A 97 -39.62 -5.96 -16.60
C ASP A 97 -39.48 -6.84 -15.34
N GLU A 98 -40.39 -7.80 -15.16
CA GLU A 98 -40.33 -8.77 -14.06
C GLU A 98 -39.14 -9.73 -14.22
N PHE A 99 -38.85 -10.14 -15.46
CA PHE A 99 -37.68 -10.93 -15.79
C PHE A 99 -36.38 -10.19 -15.45
N TYR A 100 -36.17 -8.97 -15.97
CA TYR A 100 -34.95 -8.20 -15.71
C TYR A 100 -34.75 -7.90 -14.23
N THR A 101 -35.82 -7.53 -13.52
CA THR A 101 -35.78 -7.29 -12.07
C THR A 101 -35.28 -8.55 -11.32
N SER A 102 -35.77 -9.72 -11.70
CA SER A 102 -35.39 -10.99 -11.08
C SER A 102 -33.97 -11.42 -11.46
N PHE A 103 -33.58 -11.25 -12.72
CA PHE A 103 -32.26 -11.60 -13.23
C PHE A 103 -31.18 -10.73 -12.59
N TYR A 104 -31.30 -9.40 -12.67
CA TYR A 104 -30.28 -8.49 -12.16
C TYR A 104 -30.13 -8.59 -10.64
N LYS A 105 -31.20 -8.91 -9.91
CA LYS A 105 -31.11 -9.22 -8.48
C LYS A 105 -30.16 -10.40 -8.20
N LEU A 106 -30.20 -11.46 -9.01
CA LEU A 106 -29.32 -12.61 -8.85
C LEU A 106 -27.91 -12.31 -9.38
N TYR A 107 -27.80 -11.62 -10.52
CA TYR A 107 -26.53 -11.19 -11.09
C TYR A 107 -25.72 -10.40 -10.05
N TYR A 108 -26.32 -9.36 -9.45
CA TYR A 108 -25.63 -8.53 -8.46
C TYR A 108 -25.33 -9.29 -7.17
N LEU A 109 -26.20 -10.22 -6.76
CA LEU A 109 -25.91 -11.09 -5.62
C LEU A 109 -24.63 -11.90 -5.83
N GLU A 110 -24.44 -12.48 -7.02
CA GLU A 110 -23.24 -13.26 -7.32
C GLU A 110 -21.99 -12.40 -7.53
N LEU A 111 -22.14 -11.20 -8.09
CA LEU A 111 -21.07 -10.20 -8.18
C LEU A 111 -20.58 -9.81 -6.79
N ASP A 112 -21.53 -9.49 -5.90
CA ASP A 112 -21.23 -9.05 -4.55
C ASP A 112 -20.54 -10.14 -3.74
N LYS A 113 -20.84 -11.44 -3.95
CA LYS A 113 -20.06 -12.53 -3.35
C LYS A 113 -18.57 -12.47 -3.71
N GLY A 114 -18.26 -12.16 -4.98
CA GLY A 114 -16.89 -11.97 -5.44
C GLY A 114 -16.20 -10.81 -4.72
N ARG A 115 -16.86 -9.65 -4.71
CA ARG A 115 -16.38 -8.43 -4.04
C ARG A 115 -16.17 -8.64 -2.55
N GLU A 116 -17.12 -9.29 -1.88
CA GLU A 116 -17.03 -9.63 -0.46
C GLU A 116 -15.86 -10.58 -0.18
N ARG A 117 -15.65 -11.60 -1.04
CA ARG A 117 -14.51 -12.51 -0.92
C ARG A 117 -13.19 -11.76 -1.12
N ALA A 118 -13.08 -10.92 -2.14
CA ALA A 118 -11.90 -10.10 -2.39
C ALA A 118 -11.61 -9.14 -1.21
N HIS A 119 -12.63 -8.48 -0.66
CA HIS A 119 -12.51 -7.64 0.54
C HIS A 119 -12.03 -8.44 1.75
N HIS A 120 -12.59 -9.64 1.96
CA HIS A 120 -12.16 -10.53 3.05
C HIS A 120 -10.69 -10.93 2.92
N LEU A 121 -10.26 -11.34 1.73
CA LEU A 121 -8.89 -11.74 1.48
C LEU A 121 -7.91 -10.56 1.59
N ASN A 122 -8.29 -9.34 1.16
CA ASN A 122 -7.49 -8.13 1.40
C ASN A 122 -7.27 -7.87 2.90
N LYS A 123 -8.32 -8.01 3.72
CA LYS A 123 -8.20 -7.90 5.18
C LYS A 123 -7.31 -8.99 5.76
N ALA A 124 -7.45 -10.23 5.28
CA ALA A 124 -6.60 -11.33 5.70
C ALA A 124 -5.13 -11.08 5.32
N LEU A 125 -4.84 -10.61 4.11
CA LEU A 125 -3.48 -10.29 3.64
C LEU A 125 -2.83 -9.26 4.57
N LYS A 126 -3.56 -8.19 4.90
CA LYS A 126 -3.11 -7.17 5.85
C LYS A 126 -2.87 -7.74 7.25
N ALA A 127 -3.74 -8.65 7.72
CA ALA A 127 -3.55 -9.31 9.00
C ALA A 127 -2.30 -10.21 9.02
N TYR A 128 -2.02 -10.92 7.92
CA TYR A 128 -0.80 -11.70 7.78
C TYR A 128 0.44 -10.81 7.78
N GLU A 129 0.42 -9.70 7.04
CA GLU A 129 1.51 -8.71 7.04
C GLU A 129 1.82 -8.25 8.46
N VAL A 130 0.83 -7.68 9.13
CA VAL A 130 1.00 -7.05 10.43
C VAL A 130 1.50 -8.07 11.46
N ARG A 131 0.92 -9.28 11.51
CA ARG A 131 1.35 -10.32 12.44
C ARG A 131 2.78 -10.80 12.15
N THR A 132 3.10 -11.04 10.88
CA THR A 132 4.42 -11.55 10.48
C THR A 132 5.51 -10.53 10.80
N PHE A 133 5.30 -9.26 10.49
CA PHE A 133 6.24 -8.19 10.84
C PHE A 133 6.27 -7.89 12.34
N ALA A 134 5.14 -7.96 13.05
CA ALA A 134 5.12 -7.77 14.51
C ALA A 134 5.91 -8.86 15.24
N GLU A 135 5.79 -10.12 14.78
CA GLU A 135 6.56 -11.23 15.34
C GLU A 135 8.06 -11.08 15.05
N ALA A 136 8.41 -10.76 13.80
CA ALA A 136 9.76 -10.42 13.40
C ALA A 136 10.33 -9.25 14.25
N GLY A 137 9.53 -8.21 14.46
CA GLY A 137 9.87 -7.05 15.27
C GLY A 137 10.07 -7.40 16.76
N ARG A 138 9.25 -8.29 17.32
CA ARG A 138 9.42 -8.78 18.70
C ARG A 138 10.75 -9.51 18.87
N LYS A 139 11.12 -10.40 17.93
CA LYS A 139 12.42 -11.08 17.93
C LYS A 139 13.57 -10.07 17.89
N LEU A 140 13.48 -9.08 16.98
CA LEU A 140 14.47 -8.01 16.87
C LEU A 140 14.59 -7.22 18.19
N GLN A 141 13.47 -6.92 18.86
CA GLN A 141 13.49 -6.22 20.15
C GLN A 141 14.16 -7.05 21.24
N VAL A 142 13.90 -8.36 21.31
CA VAL A 142 14.58 -9.27 22.25
C VAL A 142 16.08 -9.26 21.98
N LYS A 143 16.50 -9.39 20.71
CA LYS A 143 17.90 -9.39 20.34
C LYS A 143 18.61 -8.07 20.66
N ALA A 144 17.95 -6.94 20.38
CA ALA A 144 18.45 -5.63 20.75
C ALA A 144 18.68 -5.53 22.26
N LYS A 145 17.72 -5.96 23.08
CA LYS A 145 17.86 -5.97 24.55
C LYS A 145 19.03 -6.83 25.02
N GLU A 146 19.25 -8.00 24.41
CA GLU A 146 20.43 -8.84 24.71
C GLU A 146 21.74 -8.10 24.44
N ILE A 147 21.90 -7.50 23.26
CA ILE A 147 23.11 -6.77 22.87
C ILE A 147 23.36 -5.59 23.81
N LEU A 148 22.29 -4.85 24.11
CA LEU A 148 22.36 -3.62 24.91
C LEU A 148 22.49 -3.89 26.42
N SER A 149 22.20 -5.12 26.87
CA SER A 149 22.50 -5.57 28.23
C SER A 149 24.00 -5.83 28.46
N GLY A 150 24.82 -5.76 27.40
CA GLY A 150 26.27 -5.85 27.50
C GLY A 150 26.89 -4.70 28.30
N ASN A 151 28.12 -4.91 28.77
CA ASN A 151 28.84 -3.92 29.58
C ASN A 151 29.26 -2.72 28.70
N PHE A 152 28.53 -1.61 28.77
CA PHE A 152 29.02 -0.32 28.27
C PHE A 152 30.05 0.22 29.27
N SER A 153 31.29 0.41 28.83
CA SER A 153 32.39 0.83 29.69
C SER A 153 33.13 2.01 29.10
N CYS A 154 33.73 2.84 29.96
CA CYS A 154 34.54 3.96 29.53
C CYS A 154 35.74 3.49 28.69
N THR A 155 35.96 4.15 27.56
CA THR A 155 37.06 3.84 26.63
C THR A 155 38.43 4.06 27.27
N GLN A 156 38.56 5.01 28.20
CA GLN A 156 39.81 5.35 28.87
C GLN A 156 40.08 4.53 30.14
N CYS A 157 39.17 4.57 31.12
CA CYS A 157 39.42 3.94 32.43
C CYS A 157 38.75 2.58 32.62
N ARG A 158 37.97 2.09 31.64
CA ARG A 158 37.21 0.84 31.67
C ARG A 158 36.14 0.74 32.76
N ALA A 159 35.87 1.80 33.50
CA ALA A 159 34.77 1.83 34.46
C ALA A 159 33.42 1.61 33.75
N PRO A 160 32.49 0.83 34.33
CA PRO A 160 31.17 0.63 33.76
C PRO A 160 30.41 1.97 33.70
N LEU A 161 29.68 2.19 32.61
CA LEU A 161 28.86 3.37 32.38
C LEU A 161 27.39 2.97 32.35
N PRO A 162 26.48 3.76 32.96
CA PRO A 162 25.06 3.47 32.91
C PRO A 162 24.53 3.62 31.48
N VAL A 163 23.69 2.67 31.07
CA VAL A 163 22.94 2.76 29.81
C VAL A 163 21.59 3.44 30.09
N GLN A 164 21.26 4.47 29.31
CA GLN A 164 20.00 5.21 29.44
C GLN A 164 18.81 4.35 28.97
N GLN A 165 17.58 4.70 29.38
CA GLN A 165 16.39 3.95 28.96
C GLN A 165 16.10 4.05 27.46
N ASN A 166 16.47 5.15 26.80
CA ASN A 166 16.37 5.27 25.35
C ASN A 166 17.61 4.68 24.67
N ILE A 167 17.62 3.35 24.60
CA ILE A 167 18.71 2.55 24.03
C ILE A 167 18.72 2.51 22.51
N PHE A 168 17.85 3.25 21.81
CA PHE A 168 17.71 3.20 20.36
C PHE A 168 18.45 4.33 19.64
N ARG A 169 18.99 5.29 20.38
CA ARG A 169 19.68 6.48 19.85
C ARG A 169 21.08 6.59 20.42
N SER A 170 21.99 7.17 19.65
CA SER A 170 23.30 7.52 20.15
C SER A 170 23.20 8.70 21.12
N TYR A 171 24.03 8.67 22.15
CA TYR A 171 24.12 9.76 23.11
C TYR A 171 25.51 9.82 23.74
N TYR A 172 25.88 11.02 24.19
CA TYR A 172 27.12 11.24 24.92
C TYR A 172 26.93 10.99 26.42
N GLN A 173 27.88 10.28 27.03
CA GLN A 173 27.91 9.97 28.46
C GLN A 173 29.29 10.30 29.01
N ALA A 174 29.33 11.25 29.95
CA ALA A 174 30.55 11.54 30.71
C ALA A 174 30.84 10.38 31.67
N CYS A 175 32.10 9.96 31.76
CA CYS A 175 32.53 9.01 32.77
C CYS A 175 32.66 9.70 34.13
N GLU A 176 31.94 9.22 35.14
CA GLU A 176 32.00 9.82 36.49
C GLU A 176 33.41 9.71 37.11
N TYR A 177 34.19 8.70 36.74
CA TYR A 177 35.51 8.45 37.31
C TYR A 177 36.62 9.32 36.70
N CYS A 178 36.69 9.40 35.37
CA CYS A 178 37.80 10.07 34.67
C CYS A 178 37.37 11.26 33.80
N GLN A 179 36.08 11.58 33.77
CA GLN A 179 35.49 12.71 33.04
C GLN A 179 35.63 12.63 31.51
N THR A 180 36.13 11.53 30.95
CA THR A 180 36.13 11.28 29.51
C THR A 180 34.70 11.23 28.97
N MET A 181 34.44 11.92 27.87
CA MET A 181 33.18 11.81 27.14
C MET A 181 33.19 10.54 26.29
N ASN A 182 32.22 9.66 26.51
CA ASN A 182 32.03 8.44 25.75
C ASN A 182 30.78 8.58 24.89
N THR A 183 30.79 8.00 23.70
CA THR A 183 29.61 7.89 22.86
C THR A 183 29.03 6.51 23.02
N PHE A 184 27.77 6.44 23.45
CA PHE A 184 27.00 5.21 23.38
C PHE A 184 26.46 5.07 21.96
N GLU A 185 26.76 3.94 21.32
CA GLU A 185 26.25 3.61 19.99
C GLU A 185 25.47 2.29 20.06
N PRO A 186 24.14 2.31 19.81
CA PRO A 186 23.28 1.14 20.04
C PRO A 186 23.46 0.02 19.01
N GLY A 187 24.23 0.25 17.94
CA GLY A 187 24.43 -0.70 16.85
C GLY A 187 23.21 -0.84 15.94
N THR A 188 23.39 -1.48 14.78
CA THR A 188 22.37 -1.56 13.72
C THR A 188 21.11 -2.30 14.17
N ILE A 189 21.25 -3.42 14.89
CA ILE A 189 20.11 -4.23 15.36
C ILE A 189 19.18 -3.42 16.28
N ALA A 190 19.75 -2.63 17.19
CA ALA A 190 18.96 -1.80 18.10
C ALA A 190 18.29 -0.64 17.36
N ARG A 191 19.00 0.04 16.46
CA ARG A 191 18.42 1.11 15.62
C ARG A 191 17.25 0.58 14.78
N ASN A 192 17.37 -0.63 14.24
CA ASN A 192 16.31 -1.28 13.47
C ASN A 192 15.05 -1.54 14.31
N VAL A 193 15.08 -1.53 15.65
CA VAL A 193 13.85 -1.61 16.46
C VAL A 193 12.96 -0.40 16.22
N GLU A 194 13.52 0.82 16.18
CA GLU A 194 12.74 2.03 15.92
C GLU A 194 12.20 2.06 14.49
N HIS A 195 12.98 1.60 13.51
CA HIS A 195 12.63 1.67 12.08
C HIS A 195 11.75 0.51 11.59
N PHE A 196 12.01 -0.72 12.02
CA PHE A 196 11.35 -1.93 11.52
C PHE A 196 10.30 -2.46 12.49
N ALA A 197 10.60 -2.54 13.79
CA ALA A 197 9.73 -3.24 14.75
C ALA A 197 8.59 -2.36 15.29
N LEU A 198 8.83 -1.05 15.43
CA LEU A 198 7.93 -0.14 16.13
C LEU A 198 6.52 -0.11 15.53
N GLN A 199 6.42 0.07 14.21
CA GLN A 199 5.14 0.22 13.54
C GLN A 199 4.33 -1.08 13.52
N PRO A 200 4.87 -2.22 13.07
CA PRO A 200 4.13 -3.48 13.04
C PRO A 200 3.61 -3.94 14.39
N ILE A 201 4.42 -3.83 15.46
CA ILE A 201 3.98 -4.20 16.81
C ILE A 201 2.84 -3.30 17.31
N ALA A 202 2.93 -2.00 17.03
CA ALA A 202 1.88 -1.05 17.40
C ALA A 202 0.61 -1.25 16.58
N GLU A 203 0.75 -1.57 15.30
CA GLU A 203 -0.36 -1.84 14.38
C GLU A 203 -1.09 -3.13 14.74
N GLU A 204 -0.37 -4.19 15.13
CA GLU A 204 -0.97 -5.45 15.58
C GLU A 204 -1.91 -5.24 16.78
N LYS A 205 -1.51 -4.41 17.74
CA LYS A 205 -2.35 -4.05 18.89
C LYS A 205 -3.61 -3.27 18.51
N ALA A 206 -3.54 -2.50 17.43
CA ALA A 206 -4.64 -1.66 16.95
C ALA A 206 -5.41 -2.28 15.77
N LEU A 207 -5.09 -3.53 15.39
CA LEU A 207 -5.52 -4.14 14.13
C LEU A 207 -7.05 -4.30 14.05
N LYS A 208 -7.69 -4.63 15.18
CA LYS A 208 -9.15 -4.74 15.26
C LYS A 208 -9.83 -3.40 14.96
N GLU A 209 -9.36 -2.32 15.58
CA GLU A 209 -9.87 -0.97 15.36
C GLU A 209 -9.55 -0.48 13.96
N TYR A 210 -8.38 -0.82 13.42
CA TYR A 210 -8.03 -0.56 12.03
C TYR A 210 -9.05 -1.18 11.07
N PHE A 211 -9.40 -2.46 11.24
CA PHE A 211 -10.42 -3.11 10.40
C PHE A 211 -11.82 -2.52 10.58
N THR A 212 -12.16 -2.08 11.79
CA THR A 212 -13.44 -1.38 12.03
C THR A 212 -13.48 -0.07 11.25
N TYR A 213 -12.41 0.71 11.31
CA TYR A 213 -12.25 1.93 10.52
C TYR A 213 -12.31 1.64 9.01
N TRP A 214 -11.57 0.65 8.52
CA TRP A 214 -11.50 0.32 7.10
C TRP A 214 -12.87 -0.11 6.54
N ASP A 215 -13.63 -0.93 7.27
CA ASP A 215 -14.98 -1.32 6.85
C ASP A 215 -15.94 -0.11 6.79
N LEU A 216 -15.84 0.82 7.76
CA LEU A 216 -16.64 2.04 7.77
C LEU A 216 -16.24 3.00 6.65
N GLU A 217 -14.95 3.16 6.39
CA GLU A 217 -14.42 3.99 5.30
C GLU A 217 -14.88 3.44 3.93
N SER A 218 -14.76 2.13 3.72
CA SER A 218 -15.19 1.47 2.49
C SER A 218 -16.68 1.70 2.24
N LYS A 219 -17.53 1.47 3.27
CA LYS A 219 -18.96 1.77 3.19
C LYS A 219 -19.22 3.25 2.95
N PHE A 220 -18.50 4.14 3.63
CA PHE A 220 -18.66 5.57 3.47
C PHE A 220 -18.43 6.02 2.02
N LYS A 221 -17.37 5.50 1.39
CA LYS A 221 -16.99 5.78 0.00
C LYS A 221 -17.91 5.15 -1.04
N ALA A 222 -18.52 4.01 -0.72
CA ALA A 222 -19.45 3.32 -1.62
C ALA A 222 -20.84 3.96 -1.66
N GLN A 223 -21.16 4.88 -0.74
CA GLN A 223 -22.46 5.56 -0.73
C GLN A 223 -22.58 6.52 -1.91
N ARG A 224 -23.69 6.40 -2.65
CA ARG A 224 -24.03 7.34 -3.70
C ARG A 224 -24.62 8.62 -3.13
N GLU A 225 -24.45 9.73 -3.84
CA GLU A 225 -24.96 11.03 -3.42
C GLU A 225 -26.49 11.11 -3.38
N ASP A 226 -27.16 10.32 -4.24
CA ASP A 226 -28.61 10.26 -4.38
C ASP A 226 -29.31 9.32 -3.39
N GLU A 227 -28.53 8.56 -2.59
CA GLU A 227 -29.04 7.64 -1.59
C GLU A 227 -28.91 8.20 -0.16
N PRO A 228 -29.83 7.85 0.77
CA PRO A 228 -29.69 8.21 2.17
C PRO A 228 -28.35 7.70 2.75
N LYS A 229 -27.51 8.62 3.25
CA LYS A 229 -26.25 8.25 3.89
C LYS A 229 -26.51 7.41 5.15
N VAL A 230 -26.05 6.16 5.11
CA VAL A 230 -26.06 5.18 6.20
C VAL A 230 -24.88 5.39 7.15
N ILE A 231 -23.72 5.81 6.62
CA ILE A 231 -22.49 6.07 7.35
C ILE A 231 -22.14 7.56 7.23
N SER A 232 -21.98 8.21 8.37
CA SER A 232 -21.54 9.60 8.47
C SER A 232 -20.02 9.72 8.53
N ALA A 233 -19.49 10.86 8.08
CA ALA A 233 -18.07 11.18 8.20
C ALA A 233 -17.59 11.15 9.67
N GLU A 234 -18.44 11.54 10.62
CA GLU A 234 -18.12 11.52 12.05
C GLU A 234 -17.92 10.08 12.57
N GLN A 235 -18.73 9.12 12.13
CA GLN A 235 -18.54 7.71 12.50
C GLN A 235 -17.21 7.15 11.99
N VAL A 236 -16.80 7.51 10.77
CA VAL A 236 -15.50 7.12 10.22
C VAL A 236 -14.36 7.76 11.01
N LEU A 237 -14.50 9.06 11.34
CA LEU A 237 -13.53 9.81 12.12
C LEU A 237 -13.36 9.25 13.54
N GLU A 238 -14.46 8.88 14.20
CA GLU A 238 -14.45 8.29 15.54
C GLU A 238 -13.71 6.94 15.54
N ALA A 239 -14.03 6.07 14.56
CA ALA A 239 -13.37 4.78 14.42
C ALA A 239 -11.86 4.93 14.16
N TYR A 240 -11.48 5.86 13.29
CA TYR A 240 -10.07 6.15 13.02
C TYR A 240 -9.35 6.74 14.24
N THR A 241 -10.00 7.66 14.95
CA THR A 241 -9.46 8.26 16.19
C THR A 241 -9.15 7.16 17.20
N LYS A 242 -10.06 6.20 17.38
CA LYS A 242 -9.84 5.06 18.27
C LYS A 242 -8.64 4.20 17.82
N TYR A 243 -8.53 3.89 16.54
CA TYR A 243 -7.37 3.20 15.97
C TYR A 243 -6.06 3.95 16.28
N VAL A 244 -6.00 5.25 15.96
CA VAL A 244 -4.81 6.09 16.17
C VAL A 244 -4.41 6.15 17.63
N GLU A 245 -5.38 6.25 18.55
CA GLU A 245 -5.09 6.30 19.98
C GLU A 245 -4.46 5.01 20.51
N ILE A 246 -4.98 3.84 20.11
CA ILE A 246 -4.42 2.55 20.50
C ILE A 246 -3.03 2.38 19.87
N TYR A 247 -2.89 2.68 18.59
CA TYR A 247 -1.63 2.61 17.84
C TYR A 247 -0.55 3.48 18.48
N LEU A 248 -0.82 4.75 18.77
CA LEU A 248 0.16 5.67 19.35
C LEU A 248 0.53 5.28 20.80
N LYS A 249 -0.43 4.81 21.60
CA LYS A 249 -0.15 4.29 22.96
C LYS A 249 0.75 3.05 22.89
N ALA A 250 0.49 2.15 21.96
CA ALA A 250 1.34 0.98 21.74
C ALA A 250 2.77 1.35 21.36
N ARG A 251 2.98 2.42 20.57
CA ARG A 251 4.34 2.94 20.27
C ARG A 251 5.05 3.47 21.51
N ILE A 252 4.32 4.15 22.40
CA ILE A 252 4.85 4.68 23.66
C ILE A 252 5.29 3.55 24.60
N GLU A 253 4.58 2.42 24.63
CA GLU A 253 4.99 1.24 25.40
C GLU A 253 6.32 0.65 24.92
N ILE A 254 6.66 0.79 23.63
CA ILE A 254 7.91 0.31 23.04
C ILE A 254 9.03 1.33 23.25
N ILE A 255 8.76 2.61 22.95
CA ILE A 255 9.71 3.72 23.06
C ILE A 255 9.01 4.87 23.82
N PRO A 256 9.19 4.98 25.15
CA PRO A 256 8.48 5.95 26.00
C PRO A 256 8.67 7.42 25.60
N ASP A 257 9.76 7.75 24.90
CA ASP A 257 10.02 9.11 24.42
C ASP A 257 8.96 9.64 23.45
N TYR A 258 8.16 8.77 22.82
CA TYR A 258 7.01 9.18 22.00
C TYR A 258 5.90 9.86 22.80
N GLU A 259 5.83 9.70 24.13
CA GLU A 259 4.84 10.37 24.98
C GLU A 259 4.88 11.89 24.78
N LYS A 260 6.09 12.45 24.62
CA LYS A 260 6.31 13.89 24.39
C LYS A 260 5.65 14.40 23.10
N ARG A 261 5.44 13.53 22.12
CA ARG A 261 4.85 13.86 20.80
C ARG A 261 3.41 13.38 20.64
N TYR A 262 2.88 12.58 21.58
CA TYR A 262 1.56 11.94 21.48
C TYR A 262 0.45 12.89 21.00
N LYS A 263 0.29 14.04 21.65
CA LYS A 263 -0.76 15.02 21.30
C LYS A 263 -0.60 15.55 19.88
N LYS A 264 0.64 15.88 19.48
CA LYS A 264 0.94 16.41 18.14
C LYS A 264 0.67 15.35 17.07
N ASP A 265 1.16 14.13 17.29
CA ASP A 265 1.01 13.02 16.34
C ASP A 265 -0.46 12.61 16.18
N ARG A 266 -1.22 12.56 17.28
CA ARG A 266 -2.66 12.29 17.26
C ARG A 266 -3.42 13.33 16.43
N VAL A 267 -3.20 14.62 16.69
CA VAL A 267 -3.84 15.70 15.94
C VAL A 267 -3.48 15.63 14.46
N ALA A 268 -2.20 15.45 14.14
CA ALA A 268 -1.73 15.37 12.75
C ALA A 268 -2.41 14.21 11.98
N LYS A 269 -2.49 13.01 12.58
CA LYS A 269 -3.15 11.86 11.94
C LYS A 269 -4.65 12.09 11.73
N ILE A 270 -5.36 12.61 12.74
CA ILE A 270 -6.80 12.90 12.64
C ILE A 270 -7.07 13.95 11.55
N GLU A 271 -6.25 15.00 11.50
CA GLU A 271 -6.39 16.06 10.51
C GLU A 271 -6.07 15.56 9.09
N GLN A 272 -5.09 14.67 8.95
CA GLN A 272 -4.80 14.00 7.68
C GLN A 272 -6.03 13.23 7.16
N LEU A 273 -6.72 12.45 8.01
CA LEU A 273 -7.94 11.76 7.59
C LEU A 273 -9.04 12.75 7.18
N ARG A 274 -9.25 13.80 7.97
CA ARG A 274 -10.25 14.83 7.67
C ARG A 274 -10.02 15.45 6.30
N LYS A 275 -8.78 15.88 6.06
CA LYS A 275 -8.41 16.53 4.80
C LYS A 275 -8.57 15.59 3.61
N TRP A 276 -8.00 14.38 3.68
CA TRP A 276 -7.85 13.55 2.47
C TRP A 276 -8.94 12.49 2.28
N THR A 277 -9.73 12.18 3.30
CA THR A 277 -10.76 11.12 3.24
C THR A 277 -12.17 11.64 3.45
N LEU A 278 -12.36 12.61 4.36
CA LEU A 278 -13.70 13.06 4.76
C LEU A 278 -14.13 14.39 4.16
N SER A 279 -13.19 15.17 3.62
CA SER A 279 -13.49 16.43 2.97
C SER A 279 -13.81 16.22 1.49
N ASP A 280 -14.77 17.00 0.98
CA ASP A 280 -14.97 17.16 -0.46
C ASP A 280 -13.87 18.04 -1.08
N GLU A 281 -12.99 18.66 -0.27
CA GLU A 281 -11.94 19.56 -0.77
C GLU A 281 -10.94 18.83 -1.64
N PHE A 282 -10.63 17.56 -1.38
CA PHE A 282 -9.69 16.83 -2.24
C PHE A 282 -10.21 16.62 -3.67
N ALA A 283 -11.51 16.32 -3.81
CA ALA A 283 -12.14 16.25 -5.13
C ALA A 283 -12.13 17.61 -5.83
N ARG A 284 -12.22 18.71 -5.07
CA ARG A 284 -12.12 20.07 -5.60
C ARG A 284 -10.70 20.45 -5.98
N ASP A 285 -9.70 20.16 -5.16
CA ASP A 285 -8.29 20.48 -5.41
C ASP A 285 -7.78 19.80 -6.69
N PHE A 286 -8.28 18.61 -7.02
CA PHE A 286 -8.03 17.97 -8.31
C PHE A 286 -8.94 18.49 -9.43
N ALA A 287 -10.20 18.84 -9.15
CA ALA A 287 -11.09 19.45 -10.14
C ALA A 287 -10.68 20.87 -10.56
N PHE A 288 -9.74 21.50 -9.85
CA PHE A 288 -9.16 22.82 -10.17
C PHE A 288 -7.77 22.75 -10.80
N LEU A 289 -7.17 21.57 -10.97
CA LEU A 289 -5.96 21.47 -11.78
C LEU A 289 -6.32 21.95 -13.19
N SER A 290 -5.74 23.07 -13.59
CA SER A 290 -5.93 23.60 -14.93
C SER A 290 -5.35 22.60 -15.93
N LYS A 291 -5.78 22.71 -17.19
CA LYS A 291 -5.17 21.96 -18.28
C LYS A 291 -3.65 22.12 -18.28
N GLU A 292 -3.16 23.33 -17.98
CA GLU A 292 -1.72 23.59 -17.86
C GLU A 292 -1.06 22.84 -16.69
N ASP A 293 -1.71 22.73 -15.53
CA ASP A 293 -1.16 22.02 -14.36
C ASP A 293 -1.04 20.51 -14.60
N ILE A 294 -2.07 19.93 -15.23
CA ILE A 294 -2.07 18.51 -15.60
C ILE A 294 -0.98 18.25 -16.65
N THR A 295 -0.93 19.04 -17.73
CA THR A 295 0.10 18.91 -18.77
C THR A 295 1.52 19.07 -18.20
N HIS A 296 1.74 20.01 -17.28
CA HIS A 296 3.04 20.19 -16.63
C HIS A 296 3.43 18.98 -15.78
N LEU A 297 2.51 18.45 -14.97
CA LEU A 297 2.75 17.26 -14.16
C LEU A 297 3.09 16.04 -15.04
N PHE A 298 2.37 15.87 -16.15
CA PHE A 298 2.64 14.82 -17.13
C PHE A 298 4.00 14.98 -17.81
N ASN A 299 4.37 16.19 -18.22
CA ASN A 299 5.68 16.44 -18.84
C ASN A 299 6.82 16.14 -17.85
N GLN A 300 6.66 16.49 -16.57
CA GLN A 300 7.66 16.14 -15.54
C GLN A 300 7.81 14.63 -15.35
N ILE A 301 6.70 13.89 -15.37
CA ILE A 301 6.71 12.42 -15.30
C ILE A 301 7.35 11.85 -16.57
N ALA A 302 7.00 12.36 -17.75
CA ALA A 302 7.55 11.90 -19.02
C ALA A 302 9.06 12.14 -19.11
N GLU A 303 9.54 13.33 -18.73
CA GLU A 303 10.97 13.67 -18.64
C GLU A 303 11.70 12.77 -17.63
N MET A 304 11.04 12.34 -16.55
CA MET A 304 11.63 11.44 -15.56
C MET A 304 11.79 9.98 -16.04
N TYR A 305 10.95 9.53 -16.97
CA TYR A 305 10.88 8.11 -17.36
C TYR A 305 11.29 7.83 -18.81
N PHE A 306 11.40 8.86 -19.65
CA PHE A 306 11.69 8.72 -21.08
C PHE A 306 12.78 9.72 -21.51
N ASP A 307 14.03 9.42 -21.17
CA ASP A 307 15.20 10.24 -21.54
C ASP A 307 15.41 10.39 -23.07
N ASP A 308 14.81 9.50 -23.88
CA ASP A 308 15.03 9.44 -25.32
C ASP A 308 13.86 9.97 -26.18
N VAL A 309 12.78 10.48 -25.57
CA VAL A 309 11.61 10.97 -26.32
C VAL A 309 11.62 12.50 -26.36
N ASP A 310 12.02 13.06 -27.51
CA ASP A 310 11.98 14.50 -27.77
C ASP A 310 10.54 14.99 -28.01
N PHE A 311 9.80 15.22 -26.92
CA PHE A 311 8.43 15.73 -26.96
C PHE A 311 8.32 17.15 -27.55
N ALA A 312 9.43 17.87 -27.77
CA ALA A 312 9.41 19.14 -28.50
C ALA A 312 9.05 18.98 -29.99
N GLN A 313 9.09 17.75 -30.52
CA GLN A 313 8.65 17.41 -31.88
C GLN A 313 7.20 16.89 -31.95
N ALA A 314 6.50 16.80 -30.83
CA ALA A 314 5.07 16.50 -30.83
C ALA A 314 4.31 17.60 -31.58
N PRO A 315 3.32 17.26 -32.43
CA PRO A 315 2.60 18.25 -33.21
C PRO A 315 1.98 19.32 -32.29
N GLU A 316 2.25 20.59 -32.60
CA GLU A 316 1.65 21.73 -31.91
C GLU A 316 0.11 21.59 -31.94
N LYS A 317 -0.46 21.27 -30.78
CA LYS A 317 -1.88 21.27 -30.36
C LYS A 317 -2.57 19.91 -30.32
N ILE A 318 -2.40 19.21 -29.19
CA ILE A 318 -3.48 18.39 -28.61
C ILE A 318 -4.46 19.36 -27.92
N GLN A 319 -5.65 19.56 -28.49
CA GLN A 319 -6.66 20.46 -27.92
C GLN A 319 -7.54 19.76 -26.89
N LEU A 320 -7.01 19.47 -25.70
CA LEU A 320 -7.83 18.98 -24.57
C LEU A 320 -8.98 19.96 -24.25
N THR A 321 -10.22 19.50 -24.40
CA THR A 321 -11.45 20.15 -23.90
C THR A 321 -11.65 19.85 -22.41
N PRO A 322 -12.38 20.69 -21.65
CA PRO A 322 -12.69 20.38 -20.25
C PRO A 322 -13.65 19.19 -20.20
N LEU A 323 -13.17 18.05 -19.69
CA LEU A 323 -13.95 16.82 -19.53
C LEU A 323 -14.37 16.67 -18.05
N LYS A 324 -15.50 16.00 -17.81
CA LYS A 324 -16.16 16.02 -16.49
C LYS A 324 -15.64 14.95 -15.53
N ASP A 325 -14.99 13.92 -16.05
CA ASP A 325 -14.35 12.89 -15.24
C ASP A 325 -13.02 12.40 -15.83
N LEU A 326 -12.26 11.67 -15.01
CA LEU A 326 -10.92 11.15 -15.35
C LEU A 326 -10.96 10.05 -16.41
N GLY A 327 -12.07 9.32 -16.55
CA GLY A 327 -12.26 8.27 -17.54
C GLY A 327 -12.48 8.85 -18.94
N GLU A 328 -13.29 9.89 -19.06
CA GLU A 328 -13.44 10.66 -20.31
C GLU A 328 -12.10 11.24 -20.76
N TYR A 329 -11.27 11.70 -19.80
CA TYR A 329 -9.95 12.27 -20.09
C TYR A 329 -8.96 11.22 -20.62
N LEU A 330 -8.94 10.02 -20.03
CA LEU A 330 -8.09 8.91 -20.48
C LEU A 330 -8.50 8.42 -21.87
N GLN A 331 -9.79 8.26 -22.13
CA GLN A 331 -10.31 7.83 -23.43
C GLN A 331 -9.99 8.85 -24.54
N TYR A 332 -10.20 10.14 -24.28
CA TYR A 332 -9.85 11.21 -25.23
C TYR A 332 -8.32 11.27 -25.49
N PHE A 333 -7.52 11.01 -24.46
CA PHE A 333 -6.06 11.01 -24.56
C PHE A 333 -5.52 9.80 -25.33
N GLU A 334 -6.11 8.62 -25.17
CA GLU A 334 -5.80 7.44 -25.98
C GLU A 334 -6.09 7.70 -27.47
N GLU A 335 -7.25 8.26 -27.79
CA GLU A 335 -7.65 8.61 -29.16
C GLU A 335 -6.68 9.63 -29.80
N GLU A 336 -6.29 10.69 -29.07
CA GLU A 336 -5.39 11.73 -29.59
C GLU A 336 -3.93 11.27 -29.71
N ILE A 337 -3.43 10.41 -28.81
CA ILE A 337 -2.09 9.82 -28.96
C ILE A 337 -2.07 8.78 -30.08
N GLU A 338 -3.14 8.00 -30.24
CA GLU A 338 -3.27 7.06 -31.35
C GLU A 338 -3.23 7.78 -32.70
N ASP A 339 -3.92 8.92 -32.81
CA ASP A 339 -3.90 9.77 -34.00
C ASP A 339 -2.54 10.47 -34.23
N ALA A 340 -1.86 10.91 -33.17
CA ALA A 340 -0.60 11.66 -33.29
C ALA A 340 0.65 10.79 -33.47
N PHE A 341 0.68 9.59 -32.88
CA PHE A 341 1.88 8.75 -32.78
C PHE A 341 1.68 7.29 -33.22
N GLY A 342 0.44 6.90 -33.55
CA GLY A 342 0.07 5.56 -33.98
C GLY A 342 -0.12 4.56 -32.83
N LEU A 343 -0.94 3.54 -33.08
CA LEU A 343 -1.37 2.48 -32.16
C LEU A 343 -0.32 1.91 -31.21
N ARG A 344 0.92 1.72 -31.68
CA ARG A 344 1.99 1.09 -30.88
C ARG A 344 2.57 2.02 -29.80
N ILE A 345 2.59 3.33 -30.04
CA ILE A 345 3.06 4.32 -29.07
C ILE A 345 1.91 4.67 -28.11
N ALA A 346 0.66 4.69 -28.61
CA ALA A 346 -0.54 4.84 -27.79
C ALA A 346 -0.71 3.70 -26.77
N ASP A 347 -0.53 2.44 -27.17
CA ASP A 347 -0.61 1.28 -26.27
C ASP A 347 0.50 1.30 -25.20
N ALA A 348 1.72 1.71 -25.58
CA ALA A 348 2.83 1.87 -24.63
C ALA A 348 2.58 3.03 -23.64
N ALA A 349 2.10 4.17 -24.13
CA ALA A 349 1.79 5.34 -23.32
C ALA A 349 0.61 5.08 -22.39
N SER A 350 -0.49 4.49 -22.87
CA SER A 350 -1.65 4.09 -22.05
C SER A 350 -1.23 3.12 -20.95
N LYS A 351 -0.41 2.11 -21.29
CA LYS A 351 0.11 1.16 -20.30
C LYS A 351 1.02 1.82 -19.26
N THR A 352 1.90 2.73 -19.67
CA THR A 352 2.76 3.47 -18.72
C THR A 352 1.97 4.47 -17.88
N ILE A 353 0.92 5.10 -18.43
CA ILE A 353 0.04 6.01 -17.69
C ILE A 353 -0.83 5.23 -16.71
N GLY A 354 -1.37 4.08 -17.12
CA GLY A 354 -2.03 3.13 -16.22
C GLY A 354 -1.09 2.71 -15.09
N GLN A 355 0.15 2.36 -15.39
CA GLN A 355 1.18 2.05 -14.39
C GLN A 355 1.54 3.24 -13.50
N ALA A 356 1.59 4.47 -14.03
CA ALA A 356 1.87 5.68 -13.25
C ALA A 356 0.69 6.04 -12.34
N ILE A 357 -0.54 5.85 -12.80
CA ILE A 357 -1.76 6.02 -12.02
C ILE A 357 -1.84 4.94 -10.93
N ASP A 358 -1.61 3.68 -11.27
CA ASP A 358 -1.53 2.57 -10.32
C ASP A 358 -0.40 2.80 -9.30
N TRP A 359 0.77 3.26 -9.75
CA TRP A 359 1.87 3.66 -8.87
C TRP A 359 1.49 4.85 -7.99
N LEU A 360 0.80 5.87 -8.49
CA LEU A 360 0.29 6.99 -7.68
C LEU A 360 -0.75 6.50 -6.65
N PHE A 361 -1.55 5.48 -6.99
CA PHE A 361 -2.46 4.82 -6.05
C PHE A 361 -1.73 3.92 -5.03
N GLU A 362 -0.64 3.25 -5.41
CA GLU A 362 0.22 2.50 -4.48
C GLU A 362 1.02 3.44 -3.56
N GLN A 363 1.56 4.54 -4.09
CA GLN A 363 2.21 5.60 -3.30
C GLN A 363 1.21 6.28 -2.35
N ARG A 364 -0.05 6.40 -2.75
CA ARG A 364 -1.15 6.82 -1.85
C ARG A 364 -1.33 5.84 -0.69
N GLU A 365 -1.16 4.53 -0.88
CA GLU A 365 -1.17 3.51 0.18
C GLU A 365 0.06 3.67 1.11
N HIS A 366 1.26 3.89 0.56
CA HIS A 366 2.50 4.11 1.31
C HIS A 366 2.50 5.41 2.14
N ILE A 367 2.06 6.53 1.55
CA ILE A 367 1.90 7.83 2.24
C ILE A 367 0.80 7.74 3.31
N ARG A 368 -0.29 7.00 3.05
CA ARG A 368 -1.38 6.72 4.01
C ARG A 368 -0.92 5.89 5.21
N LEU A 369 0.01 4.95 5.02
CA LEU A 369 0.61 4.13 6.08
C LEU A 369 1.70 4.86 6.88
N GLY A 370 1.95 6.14 6.59
CA GLY A 370 2.87 6.99 7.36
C GLY A 370 4.34 6.81 7.02
N TRP A 371 4.66 6.25 5.86
CA TRP A 371 6.01 6.28 5.33
C TRP A 371 6.30 7.72 4.90
N SER A 372 7.26 8.38 5.56
CA SER A 372 7.69 9.70 5.12
C SER A 372 8.50 9.55 3.84
N VAL A 373 7.95 9.98 2.71
CA VAL A 373 8.80 10.42 1.60
C VAL A 373 9.41 11.74 2.05
N SER A 374 10.63 11.65 2.55
CA SER A 374 11.49 12.81 2.77
C SER A 374 11.57 13.59 1.46
N LYS A 375 11.39 14.93 1.52
CA LYS A 375 11.69 15.82 0.39
C LYS A 375 13.20 15.90 0.09
N ASP A 376 14.02 15.26 0.91
CA ASP A 376 15.43 15.01 0.66
C ASP A 376 15.58 13.55 0.21
N LEU A 377 15.39 13.32 -1.09
CA LEU A 377 15.84 12.14 -1.82
C LEU A 377 17.24 12.42 -2.35
N GLU A 378 18.22 12.55 -1.44
CA GLU A 378 19.57 12.14 -1.78
C GLU A 378 19.59 10.61 -1.74
N TRP A 379 19.43 10.02 -2.93
CA TRP A 379 19.97 8.74 -3.36
C TRP A 379 20.35 7.74 -2.26
N TYR A 380 19.48 6.76 -2.01
CA TYR A 380 19.89 5.52 -1.38
C TYR A 380 20.79 4.74 -2.34
N GLY A 381 22.06 4.58 -1.95
CA GLY A 381 23.13 3.93 -2.71
C GLY A 381 22.86 2.48 -3.06
N TRP A 382 22.34 2.28 -4.27
CA TRP A 382 22.58 1.08 -5.06
C TRP A 382 23.50 1.53 -6.20
N PHE A 383 24.73 1.01 -6.19
CA PHE A 383 25.92 1.33 -7.03
C PHE A 383 27.03 2.04 -6.24
N ASP A 384 27.76 1.26 -5.45
CA ASP A 384 29.17 1.53 -5.15
C ASP A 384 29.99 0.85 -6.25
N TYR A 385 30.33 1.61 -7.28
CA TYR A 385 31.47 1.36 -8.15
C TYR A 385 32.32 2.64 -8.07
N ASP A 386 33.61 2.45 -7.81
CA ASP A 386 34.72 3.42 -7.86
C ASP A 386 35.16 4.04 -6.52
N ASP A 387 35.78 3.19 -5.69
CA ASP A 387 36.99 3.54 -4.94
C ASP A 387 38.11 2.58 -5.38
N TYR A 388 38.59 2.75 -6.63
CA TYR A 388 39.93 2.34 -7.02
C TYR A 388 40.78 3.60 -7.15
N ASP A 389 41.57 3.81 -6.10
CA ASP A 389 42.74 4.69 -6.00
C ASP A 389 43.73 4.35 -7.11
N TRP A 390 43.59 5.00 -8.28
CA TRP A 390 44.65 5.07 -9.28
C TRP A 390 45.59 6.19 -8.87
N GLY A 391 46.56 5.84 -8.03
CA GLY A 391 47.71 6.69 -7.78
C GLY A 391 48.41 7.03 -9.09
N ASP A 392 48.59 8.33 -9.31
CA ASP A 392 49.47 8.91 -10.31
C ASP A 392 50.89 8.36 -10.14
N GLU A 393 51.32 7.48 -11.06
CA GLU A 393 52.74 7.27 -11.35
C GLU A 393 53.08 8.13 -12.57
N ASP A 394 53.52 9.37 -12.30
CA ASP A 394 54.36 10.10 -13.24
C ASP A 394 55.79 9.54 -13.19
N GLU A 395 56.33 9.38 -14.39
CA GLU A 395 57.68 8.96 -14.76
C GLU A 395 58.78 9.83 -14.09
N ASP A 396 59.89 9.20 -13.67
CA ASP A 396 61.26 9.47 -14.17
C ASP A 396 62.38 9.08 -13.18
N ASP A 397 63.50 8.64 -13.78
CA ASP A 397 64.90 8.65 -13.30
C ASP A 397 65.41 7.63 -12.24
N GLU A 398 65.98 6.50 -12.71
CA GLU A 398 67.44 6.14 -12.68
C GLU A 398 67.71 4.66 -13.00
#